data_AF-A0A137REA5-F1
#
_entry.id   AF-A0A137REA5-F1
#
_cell.length_a   1.000
_cell.length_b   1.000
_cell.length_c   1.000
_cell.angle_alpha   90.00
_cell.angle_beta   90.00
_cell.angle_gamma   90.00
#
_symmetry.space_group_name_H-M   'P 1'
#
loop_
_entity.id
_entity.type
_entity.pdbx_description
1 polymer ?
#
loop_
_entity_poly.entity_id
_entity_poly.type
_entity_poly.pdbx_seq_one_letter_code
_entity_poly.pdbx_strand_id
1 'polypeptide(L)'
;MYKKSVDLSLESVLVEIDENKKLMPSRNATVQPVALMRLGLFLPSLKRKGKDTENISIDASSELQSLELARAEGYTDIRITGPRLSMETDLKVWVGIILAFSKYGLNSSTIELPFSEFATFCGFSSKDKDKGLRTRLADSLIRLRSTTIKLASEKDRNGVVSGLLSRGKWDEKDDIMELTADESLWELYQFDRQVLLQMFIIRQLANKGTAQALYTFIESLPERPIPLSFARIKRRLMLTSPNNQQNRVINKAID
;
A
#
# COMPACT_ATOMS: atom_id res chain seq x y z
N MET A 1 -5.98 2.46 36.93
CA MET A 1 -4.95 1.39 36.78
C MET A 1 -4.58 1.36 35.31
N TYR A 2 -3.50 2.05 34.92
CA TYR A 2 -3.10 2.22 33.51
C TYR A 2 -2.67 0.86 32.95
N LYS A 3 -3.41 0.34 31.95
CA LYS A 3 -2.93 -0.79 31.12
C LYS A 3 -1.63 -0.32 30.46
N LYS A 4 -0.54 -1.01 30.80
CA LYS A 4 0.76 -0.89 30.11
C LYS A 4 0.48 -0.99 28.61
N SER A 5 0.89 0.01 27.84
CA SER A 5 0.87 -0.04 26.38
C SER A 5 1.69 -1.25 25.96
N VAL A 6 1.01 -2.34 25.62
CA VAL A 6 1.65 -3.48 24.97
C VAL A 6 2.06 -2.93 23.62
N ASP A 7 3.35 -2.65 23.46
CA ASP A 7 3.95 -2.58 22.13
C ASP A 7 3.48 -3.86 21.43
N LEU A 8 2.63 -3.75 20.42
CA LEU A 8 2.26 -4.88 19.59
C LEU A 8 3.54 -5.34 18.88
N SER A 9 4.28 -6.23 19.53
CA SER A 9 5.41 -6.91 18.93
C SER A 9 4.86 -7.80 17.82
N LEU A 10 5.64 -7.97 16.76
CA LEU A 10 5.28 -8.79 15.60
C LEU A 10 4.86 -10.22 16.00
N GLU A 11 5.39 -10.74 17.09
CA GLU A 11 4.99 -12.03 17.67
C GLU A 11 3.56 -12.01 18.20
N SER A 12 3.11 -10.92 18.84
CA SER A 12 1.75 -10.81 19.37
C SER A 12 0.67 -10.83 18.27
N VAL A 13 0.93 -10.19 17.12
CA VAL A 13 0.05 -10.22 15.94
C VAL A 13 0.00 -11.61 15.31
N LEU A 14 1.12 -12.36 15.36
CA LEU A 14 1.18 -13.73 14.84
C LEU A 14 0.51 -14.73 15.80
N VAL A 15 0.62 -14.52 17.11
CA VAL A 15 0.02 -15.37 18.16
C VAL A 15 -1.51 -15.26 18.18
N GLU A 16 -2.09 -14.08 17.95
CA GLU A 16 -3.55 -13.91 17.81
C GLU A 16 -4.15 -14.73 16.64
N ILE A 17 -3.32 -15.11 15.65
CA ILE A 17 -3.77 -15.80 14.43
C ILE A 17 -3.62 -17.34 14.56
N ASP A 18 -2.72 -17.83 15.42
CA ASP A 18 -2.38 -19.25 15.52
C ASP A 18 -3.46 -20.09 16.23
N GLU A 19 -4.36 -19.48 17.01
CA GLU A 19 -5.22 -20.26 17.89
C GLU A 19 -6.33 -21.08 17.22
N ASN A 20 -6.74 -20.88 15.94
CA ASN A 20 -7.88 -21.68 15.44
C ASN A 20 -8.11 -21.95 13.93
N LYS A 21 -7.23 -21.65 12.96
CA LYS A 21 -7.50 -22.06 11.56
C LYS A 21 -6.26 -22.50 10.80
N LYS A 22 -6.22 -23.79 10.39
CA LYS A 22 -5.30 -24.31 9.36
C LYS A 22 -5.32 -23.38 8.14
N LEU A 23 -4.19 -22.72 7.91
CA LEU A 23 -3.97 -21.66 6.94
C LEU A 23 -3.91 -22.24 5.52
N MET A 24 -5.04 -22.40 4.85
CA MET A 24 -5.11 -22.76 3.43
C MET A 24 -5.26 -21.50 2.57
N PRO A 25 -4.36 -21.25 1.60
CA PRO A 25 -4.55 -20.17 0.63
C PRO A 25 -5.75 -20.50 -0.26
N SER A 26 -6.79 -19.65 -0.27
CA SER A 26 -7.90 -19.78 -1.22
C SER A 26 -7.76 -18.73 -2.31
N ARG A 27 -7.91 -19.17 -3.57
CA ARG A 27 -7.62 -18.42 -4.81
C ARG A 27 -8.47 -17.15 -5.04
N ASN A 28 -9.47 -16.86 -4.21
CA ASN A 28 -10.54 -15.93 -4.59
C ASN A 28 -10.70 -14.70 -3.68
N ALA A 29 -9.91 -14.52 -2.62
CA ALA A 29 -10.13 -13.43 -1.66
C ALA A 29 -8.91 -12.55 -1.34
N THR A 30 -7.78 -12.71 -2.04
CA THR A 30 -6.47 -12.22 -1.54
C THR A 30 -5.61 -11.48 -2.57
N VAL A 31 -6.22 -10.73 -3.49
CA VAL A 31 -5.51 -10.25 -4.68
C VAL A 31 -5.36 -8.73 -4.72
N GLN A 32 -6.19 -7.96 -4.02
CA GLN A 32 -6.45 -6.56 -4.34
C GLN A 32 -5.50 -5.54 -3.66
N PRO A 33 -5.18 -5.64 -2.36
CA PRO A 33 -4.14 -4.80 -1.77
C PRO A 33 -2.75 -5.13 -2.33
N VAL A 34 -2.51 -6.43 -2.60
CA VAL A 34 -1.33 -6.90 -3.33
C VAL A 34 -1.34 -6.35 -4.75
N ALA A 35 -2.50 -6.30 -5.43
CA ALA A 35 -2.66 -5.76 -6.78
C ALA A 35 -2.14 -4.32 -6.89
N LEU A 36 -2.48 -3.46 -5.94
CA LEU A 36 -1.96 -2.08 -5.90
C LEU A 36 -0.43 -2.05 -5.83
N MET A 37 0.17 -2.97 -5.08
CA MET A 37 1.61 -3.10 -5.05
C MET A 37 2.21 -3.70 -6.32
N ARG A 38 1.43 -4.38 -7.19
CA ARG A 38 1.89 -4.86 -8.51
C ARG A 38 1.87 -3.78 -9.57
N LEU A 39 0.94 -2.84 -9.48
CA LEU A 39 0.65 -1.82 -10.49
C LEU A 39 1.75 -0.74 -10.65
N GLY A 40 2.71 -0.68 -9.72
CA GLY A 40 3.75 0.35 -9.73
C GLY A 40 3.32 1.70 -9.21
N LEU A 41 2.29 1.67 -8.39
CA LEU A 41 1.83 2.80 -7.61
C LEU A 41 2.87 3.24 -6.57
N PHE A 42 3.47 2.29 -5.86
CA PHE A 42 4.56 2.52 -4.90
C PHE A 42 5.92 2.27 -5.56
N LEU A 43 6.80 3.27 -5.48
CA LEU A 43 8.08 3.31 -6.18
C LEU A 43 9.24 3.65 -5.23
N PRO A 44 10.46 3.19 -5.54
CA PRO A 44 11.65 3.57 -4.77
C PRO A 44 11.83 5.09 -4.76
N SER A 45 12.27 5.63 -3.63
CA SER A 45 12.59 7.06 -3.50
C SER A 45 13.75 7.41 -4.43
N LEU A 46 13.60 8.48 -5.23
CA LEU A 46 14.68 9.00 -6.05
C LEU A 46 15.62 9.83 -5.17
N LYS A 47 16.92 9.48 -5.14
CA LYS A 47 17.93 10.21 -4.35
C LYS A 47 18.23 11.63 -4.85
N ARG A 48 17.69 12.03 -6.00
CA ARG A 48 17.79 13.39 -6.53
C ARG A 48 16.39 13.95 -6.70
N LYS A 49 16.14 15.14 -6.12
CA LYS A 49 15.01 16.00 -6.45
C LYS A 49 15.19 16.51 -7.89
N GLY A 50 14.89 15.64 -8.87
CA GLY A 50 14.74 16.02 -10.26
C GLY A 50 13.32 16.53 -10.52
N LYS A 51 13.14 17.18 -11.67
CA LYS A 51 11.91 17.86 -12.13
C LYS A 51 10.67 16.94 -12.30
N ASP A 52 10.83 15.64 -12.10
CA ASP A 52 9.83 14.61 -12.37
C ASP A 52 9.01 14.25 -11.10
N THR A 53 8.42 15.27 -10.49
CA THR A 53 7.22 15.14 -9.65
C THR A 53 5.97 15.04 -10.55
N GLU A 54 6.02 14.19 -11.56
CA GLU A 54 4.88 13.99 -12.45
C GLU A 54 3.83 13.10 -11.76
N ASN A 55 2.55 13.41 -12.04
CA ASN A 55 1.47 12.52 -11.71
C ASN A 55 1.62 11.24 -12.55
N ILE A 56 1.51 10.09 -11.89
CA ILE A 56 1.46 8.80 -12.56
C ILE A 56 0.05 8.57 -13.08
N SER A 57 -0.04 7.90 -14.22
CA SER A 57 -1.28 7.34 -14.77
C SER A 57 -1.01 5.89 -15.08
N ILE A 58 -1.75 5.00 -14.42
CA ILE A 58 -1.61 3.55 -14.53
C ILE A 58 -2.91 2.98 -15.05
N ASP A 59 -2.83 2.17 -16.10
CA ASP A 59 -3.92 1.28 -16.49
C ASP A 59 -3.91 0.09 -15.52
N ALA A 60 -5.00 -0.04 -14.75
CA ALA A 60 -5.19 -1.05 -13.73
C ALA A 60 -6.33 -2.01 -14.09
N SER A 61 -6.79 -1.99 -15.35
CA SER A 61 -7.96 -2.75 -15.81
C SER A 61 -7.76 -4.24 -15.59
N SER A 62 -6.61 -4.81 -15.94
CA SER A 62 -6.34 -6.25 -15.73
C SER A 62 -6.31 -6.66 -14.26
N GLU A 63 -5.84 -5.78 -13.38
CA GLU A 63 -5.58 -6.10 -11.98
C GLU A 63 -6.78 -5.86 -11.08
N LEU A 64 -7.61 -4.87 -11.42
CA LEU A 64 -8.74 -4.42 -10.60
C LEU A 64 -10.12 -4.77 -11.20
N GLN A 65 -10.18 -5.36 -12.39
CA GLN A 65 -11.45 -5.80 -12.99
C GLN A 65 -12.17 -6.86 -12.15
N SER A 66 -11.45 -7.58 -11.28
CA SER A 66 -12.05 -8.55 -10.37
C SER A 66 -12.70 -7.94 -9.12
N LEU A 67 -12.53 -6.63 -8.87
CA LEU A 67 -13.18 -5.94 -7.74
C LEU A 67 -14.70 -6.15 -7.82
N GLU A 68 -15.36 -6.40 -6.68
CA GLU A 68 -16.81 -6.58 -6.62
C GLU A 68 -17.54 -5.41 -7.27
N LEU A 69 -17.15 -4.17 -6.98
CA LEU A 69 -17.69 -2.97 -7.63
C LEU A 69 -17.54 -3.01 -9.15
N ALA A 70 -16.35 -3.35 -9.66
CA ALA A 70 -16.10 -3.42 -11.10
C ALA A 70 -16.93 -4.52 -11.77
N ARG A 71 -17.07 -5.68 -11.12
CA ARG A 71 -17.84 -6.81 -11.63
C ARG A 71 -19.34 -6.55 -11.59
N ALA A 72 -19.85 -5.97 -10.50
CA ALA A 72 -21.26 -5.71 -10.30
C ALA A 72 -21.78 -4.68 -11.32
N GLU A 73 -21.00 -3.62 -11.55
CA GLU A 73 -21.37 -2.51 -12.44
C GLU A 73 -20.86 -2.68 -13.88
N GLY A 74 -20.09 -3.75 -14.16
CA GLY A 74 -19.56 -4.03 -15.48
C GLY A 74 -18.46 -3.06 -15.95
N TYR A 75 -17.69 -2.48 -15.02
CA TYR A 75 -16.58 -1.58 -15.34
C TYR A 75 -15.40 -2.34 -15.95
N THR A 76 -14.90 -1.83 -17.09
CA THR A 76 -13.83 -2.45 -17.88
C THR A 76 -12.62 -1.55 -18.09
N ASP A 77 -12.78 -0.22 -18.00
CA ASP A 77 -11.68 0.76 -18.05
C ASP A 77 -11.41 1.24 -16.62
N ILE A 78 -10.31 0.76 -16.02
CA ILE A 78 -9.91 1.10 -14.65
C ILE A 78 -8.56 1.78 -14.69
N ARG A 79 -8.51 3.03 -14.21
CA ARG A 79 -7.29 3.84 -14.22
C ARG A 79 -6.99 4.42 -12.85
N ILE A 80 -5.72 4.35 -12.48
CA ILE A 80 -5.20 5.00 -11.27
C ILE A 80 -4.40 6.22 -11.68
N THR A 81 -4.73 7.39 -11.12
CA THR A 81 -4.00 8.64 -11.35
C THR A 81 -3.66 9.31 -10.04
N GLY A 82 -2.48 9.92 -9.94
CA GLY A 82 -2.09 10.61 -8.70
C GLY A 82 -0.60 10.86 -8.58
N PRO A 83 -0.13 11.34 -7.43
CA PRO A 83 1.29 11.53 -7.19
C PRO A 83 2.02 10.19 -7.09
N ARG A 84 3.31 10.19 -7.42
CA ARG A 84 4.19 9.05 -7.13
C ARG A 84 4.24 8.77 -5.62
N LEU A 85 3.96 7.52 -5.23
CA LEU A 85 4.03 7.08 -3.84
C LEU A 85 5.38 6.44 -3.53
N SER A 86 5.97 6.77 -2.39
CA SER A 86 7.24 6.23 -1.92
C SER A 86 7.06 4.87 -1.23
N MET A 87 7.91 3.90 -1.59
CA MET A 87 8.01 2.62 -0.86
C MET A 87 8.47 2.81 0.60
N GLU A 88 9.26 3.84 0.90
CA GLU A 88 9.88 4.01 2.21
C GLU A 88 8.93 4.63 3.24
N THR A 89 7.97 5.44 2.78
CA THR A 89 7.00 6.13 3.64
C THR A 89 5.55 5.81 3.25
N ASP A 90 5.14 6.05 2.01
CA ASP A 90 3.72 5.95 1.63
C ASP A 90 3.19 4.52 1.65
N LEU A 91 4.01 3.55 1.25
CA LEU A 91 3.63 2.13 1.40
C LEU A 91 3.44 1.76 2.87
N LYS A 92 4.28 2.25 3.77
CA LYS A 92 4.16 1.98 5.21
C LYS A 92 2.88 2.59 5.78
N VAL A 93 2.54 3.80 5.37
CA VAL A 93 1.31 4.47 5.78
C VAL A 93 0.09 3.75 5.21
N TRP A 94 0.12 3.35 3.94
CA TRP A 94 -0.93 2.53 3.32
C TRP A 94 -1.15 1.22 4.06
N VAL A 95 -0.06 0.52 4.38
CA VAL A 95 -0.08 -0.70 5.21
C VAL A 95 -0.69 -0.41 6.58
N GLY A 96 -0.32 0.70 7.22
CA GLY A 96 -0.89 1.13 8.50
C GLY A 96 -2.39 1.41 8.41
N ILE A 97 -2.87 1.96 7.29
CA ILE A 97 -4.30 2.18 7.02
C ILE A 97 -5.04 0.85 6.93
N ILE A 98 -4.54 -0.10 6.13
CA ILE A 98 -5.14 -1.45 6.00
C ILE A 98 -5.22 -2.13 7.38
N LEU A 99 -4.13 -2.09 8.15
CA LEU A 99 -4.09 -2.63 9.52
C LEU A 99 -5.09 -1.95 10.46
N ALA A 100 -5.24 -0.63 10.37
CA ALA A 100 -6.17 0.11 11.19
C ALA A 100 -7.63 -0.26 10.84
N PHE A 101 -7.96 -0.36 9.56
CA PHE A 101 -9.31 -0.75 9.11
C PHE A 101 -9.62 -2.22 9.38
N SER A 102 -8.63 -3.13 9.35
CA SER A 102 -8.89 -4.52 9.73
C SER A 102 -9.21 -4.68 11.21
N LYS A 103 -8.61 -3.84 12.06
CA LYS A 103 -8.85 -3.87 13.51
C LYS A 103 -10.13 -3.11 13.91
N TYR A 104 -10.38 -1.95 13.31
CA TYR A 104 -11.41 -1.01 13.76
C TYR A 104 -12.57 -0.82 12.77
N GLY A 105 -12.40 -1.22 11.52
CA GLY A 105 -13.30 -0.89 10.40
C GLY A 105 -14.46 -1.85 10.16
N LEU A 106 -14.67 -2.88 10.99
CA LEU A 106 -15.70 -3.91 10.76
C LEU A 106 -17.11 -3.35 10.55
N ASN A 107 -17.44 -2.24 11.22
CA ASN A 107 -18.80 -1.65 11.21
C ASN A 107 -18.82 -0.20 10.73
N SER A 108 -17.70 0.36 10.26
CA SER A 108 -17.61 1.77 9.90
C SER A 108 -16.48 2.01 8.91
N SER A 109 -16.77 2.81 7.89
CA SER A 109 -15.78 3.36 6.96
C SER A 109 -14.93 4.47 7.55
N THR A 110 -15.27 4.96 8.75
CA THR A 110 -14.48 5.93 9.51
C THR A 110 -14.03 5.31 10.82
N ILE A 111 -12.72 5.35 11.06
CA ILE A 111 -12.09 4.83 12.28
C ILE A 111 -11.34 5.95 13.00
N GLU A 112 -11.27 5.85 14.32
CA GLU A 112 -10.51 6.76 15.17
C GLU A 112 -9.54 5.94 16.03
N LEU A 113 -8.28 6.36 16.10
CA LEU A 113 -7.23 5.71 16.87
C LEU A 113 -6.13 6.70 17.28
N PRO A 114 -5.33 6.43 18.32
CA PRO A 114 -4.21 7.29 18.67
C PRO A 114 -3.17 7.36 17.53
N PHE A 115 -2.58 8.54 17.29
CA PHE A 115 -1.47 8.67 16.32
C PHE A 115 -0.31 7.75 16.70
N SER A 116 -0.01 7.66 18.00
CA SER A 116 1.02 6.77 18.51
C SER A 116 0.78 5.29 18.16
N GLU A 117 -0.49 4.84 18.15
CA GLU A 117 -0.86 3.49 17.71
C GLU A 117 -0.78 3.37 16.18
N PHE A 118 -1.33 4.35 15.44
CA PHE A 118 -1.25 4.37 13.98
C PHE A 118 0.19 4.33 13.46
N ALA A 119 1.10 5.07 14.09
CA ALA A 119 2.53 5.04 13.78
C ALA A 119 3.15 3.65 14.00
N THR A 120 2.71 2.92 15.04
CA THR A 120 3.10 1.51 15.26
C THR A 120 2.60 0.62 14.12
N PHE A 121 1.35 0.80 13.66
CA PHE A 121 0.82 0.03 12.52
C PHE A 121 1.62 0.29 11.23
N CYS A 122 2.04 1.53 11.02
CA CYS A 122 2.95 1.90 9.93
C CYS A 122 4.37 1.31 10.11
N GLY A 123 4.69 0.71 11.24
CA GLY A 123 5.99 0.08 11.53
C GLY A 123 7.08 1.06 11.95
N PHE A 124 6.70 2.21 12.53
CA PHE A 124 7.65 3.15 13.15
C PHE A 124 7.84 2.81 14.63
N SER A 125 9.09 2.88 15.11
CA SER A 125 9.39 2.58 16.51
C SER A 125 8.96 3.75 17.40
N SER A 126 8.78 3.49 18.70
CA SER A 126 8.43 4.53 19.68
C SER A 126 9.44 5.68 19.75
N LYS A 127 10.71 5.45 19.37
CA LYS A 127 11.75 6.47 19.29
C LYS A 127 11.59 7.42 18.09
N ASP A 128 10.90 6.96 17.05
CA ASP A 128 10.69 7.71 15.81
C ASP A 128 9.42 8.58 15.87
N LYS A 129 8.63 8.48 16.94
CA LYS A 129 7.32 9.17 17.09
C LYS A 129 7.50 10.64 17.49
N ASP A 130 8.31 11.36 16.72
CA ASP A 130 8.57 12.78 16.88
C ASP A 130 7.63 13.64 15.99
N LYS A 131 7.78 14.96 16.12
CA LYS A 131 7.06 15.93 15.28
C LYS A 131 7.38 15.77 13.79
N GLY A 132 8.60 15.35 13.46
CA GLY A 132 9.02 15.11 12.08
C GLY A 132 8.25 13.94 11.44
N LEU A 133 8.02 12.86 12.21
CA LEU A 133 7.23 11.73 11.78
C LEU A 133 5.77 12.13 11.56
N ARG A 134 5.17 12.92 12.47
CA ARG A 134 3.81 13.45 12.28
C ARG A 134 3.67 14.17 10.95
N THR A 135 4.59 15.10 10.64
CA THR A 135 4.60 15.80 9.34
C THR A 135 4.72 14.84 8.17
N ARG A 136 5.63 13.85 8.25
CA ARG A 136 5.82 12.86 7.18
C ARG A 136 4.58 12.00 6.92
N LEU A 137 3.87 11.58 7.98
CA LEU A 137 2.61 10.84 7.84
C LEU A 137 1.51 11.73 7.28
N ALA A 138 1.39 12.99 7.74
CA ALA A 138 0.43 13.93 7.18
C ALA A 138 0.66 14.14 5.66
N ASP A 139 1.92 14.36 5.25
CA ASP A 139 2.29 14.48 3.83
C ASP A 139 1.97 13.20 3.04
N SER A 140 2.10 12.04 3.67
CA SER A 140 1.76 10.75 3.08
C SER A 140 0.25 10.59 2.88
N LEU A 141 -0.56 10.97 3.86
CA LEU A 141 -2.02 10.96 3.76
C LEU A 141 -2.51 11.89 2.65
N ILE A 142 -1.87 13.05 2.46
CA ILE A 142 -2.16 13.96 1.34
C ILE A 142 -1.93 13.24 0.00
N ARG A 143 -0.79 12.56 -0.17
CA ARG A 143 -0.47 11.84 -1.41
C ARG A 143 -1.42 10.66 -1.65
N LEU A 144 -1.71 9.87 -0.62
CA LEU A 144 -2.64 8.74 -0.69
C LEU A 144 -4.05 9.21 -1.06
N ARG A 145 -4.56 10.27 -0.41
CA ARG A 145 -5.85 10.88 -0.76
C ARG A 145 -5.87 11.43 -2.18
N SER A 146 -4.75 11.95 -2.68
CA SER A 146 -4.65 12.47 -4.04
C SER A 146 -4.55 11.37 -5.11
N THR A 147 -4.50 10.10 -4.71
CA THR A 147 -4.53 8.96 -5.62
C THR A 147 -5.98 8.60 -5.93
N THR A 148 -6.36 8.84 -7.18
CA THR A 148 -7.71 8.63 -7.71
C THR A 148 -7.77 7.30 -8.46
N ILE A 149 -8.84 6.55 -8.24
CA ILE A 149 -9.19 5.32 -8.98
C ILE A 149 -10.47 5.61 -9.75
N LYS A 150 -10.36 5.69 -11.07
CA LYS A 150 -11.51 5.82 -11.97
C LYS A 150 -11.89 4.43 -12.46
N LEU A 151 -13.16 4.07 -12.33
CA LEU A 151 -13.74 2.87 -12.92
C LEU A 151 -14.84 3.30 -13.89
N ALA A 152 -14.82 2.81 -15.13
CA ALA A 152 -15.80 3.16 -16.14
C ALA A 152 -16.24 1.96 -16.99
N SER A 153 -17.51 1.97 -17.41
CA SER A 153 -18.04 1.06 -18.43
C SER A 153 -18.13 1.82 -19.75
N GLU A 154 -17.40 1.35 -20.76
CA GLU A 154 -17.51 1.91 -22.12
C GLU A 154 -18.88 1.59 -22.74
N LYS A 155 -19.45 0.44 -22.37
CA LYS A 155 -20.73 -0.05 -22.88
C LYS A 155 -21.90 0.80 -22.36
N ASP A 156 -21.93 1.03 -21.04
CA ASP A 156 -23.05 1.71 -20.38
C ASP A 156 -22.81 3.23 -20.25
N ARG A 157 -21.63 3.70 -20.69
CA ARG A 157 -21.19 5.10 -20.66
C ARG A 157 -21.33 5.76 -19.28
N ASN A 158 -21.15 4.97 -18.23
CA ASN A 158 -21.15 5.40 -16.85
C ASN A 158 -19.79 5.14 -16.20
N GLY A 159 -19.60 5.68 -15.00
CA GLY A 159 -18.39 5.42 -14.23
C GLY A 159 -18.42 6.11 -12.88
N VAL A 160 -17.48 5.71 -12.04
CA VAL A 160 -17.28 6.22 -10.69
C VAL A 160 -15.83 6.64 -10.50
N VAL A 161 -15.64 7.64 -9.66
CA VAL A 161 -14.32 8.15 -9.29
C VAL A 161 -14.19 8.03 -7.78
N SER A 162 -13.21 7.25 -7.35
CA SER A 162 -12.90 6.96 -5.96
C SER A 162 -11.41 7.24 -5.68
N GLY A 163 -10.89 6.93 -4.48
CA GLY A 163 -9.49 7.10 -4.13
C GLY A 163 -9.03 6.15 -3.03
N LEU A 164 -7.72 6.08 -2.80
CA LEU A 164 -7.14 5.20 -1.76
C LEU A 164 -7.49 5.64 -0.33
N LEU A 165 -7.76 6.91 -0.12
CA LEU A 165 -8.19 7.43 1.18
C LEU A 165 -9.16 8.58 0.93
N SER A 166 -10.35 8.51 1.51
CA SER A 166 -11.36 9.58 1.37
C SER A 166 -10.98 10.78 2.23
N ARG A 167 -10.60 10.53 3.49
CA ARG A 167 -10.25 11.57 4.45
C ARG A 167 -9.22 11.07 5.47
N GLY A 168 -8.29 11.94 5.84
CA GLY A 168 -7.43 11.79 7.00
C GLY A 168 -7.49 13.08 7.81
N LYS A 169 -7.83 12.98 9.09
CA LYS A 169 -7.84 14.07 10.07
C LYS A 169 -6.94 13.66 11.23
N TRP A 170 -6.26 14.63 11.82
CA TRP A 170 -5.43 14.42 13.00
C TRP A 170 -5.56 15.58 13.96
N ASP A 171 -5.47 15.27 15.25
CA ASP A 171 -5.29 16.23 16.33
C ASP A 171 -3.99 15.88 17.08
N GLU A 172 -3.01 16.78 17.00
CA GLU A 172 -1.73 16.58 17.68
C GLU A 172 -1.84 16.78 19.19
N LYS A 173 -2.79 17.59 19.67
CA LYS A 173 -2.96 17.87 21.11
C LYS A 173 -3.56 16.67 21.83
N ASP A 174 -4.59 16.07 21.23
CA ASP A 174 -5.32 14.94 21.81
C ASP A 174 -4.76 13.58 21.40
N ASP A 175 -3.69 13.56 20.59
CA ASP A 175 -3.08 12.36 19.98
C ASP A 175 -4.05 11.56 19.10
N ILE A 176 -5.03 12.19 18.46
CA ILE A 176 -6.09 11.49 17.70
C ILE A 176 -5.77 11.46 16.20
N MET A 177 -5.98 10.31 15.57
CA MET A 177 -6.06 10.14 14.12
C MET A 177 -7.45 9.63 13.75
N GLU A 178 -8.05 10.23 12.74
CA GLU A 178 -9.33 9.82 12.18
C GLU A 178 -9.15 9.56 10.68
N LEU A 179 -9.48 8.36 10.22
CA LEU A 179 -9.28 7.91 8.85
C LEU A 179 -10.63 7.47 8.27
N THR A 180 -10.93 7.92 7.06
CA THR A 180 -12.13 7.51 6.31
C THR A 180 -11.74 6.86 4.99
N ALA A 181 -12.21 5.63 4.78
CA ALA A 181 -12.08 4.86 3.55
C ALA A 181 -13.29 5.08 2.63
N ASP A 182 -13.17 4.64 1.37
CA ASP A 182 -14.32 4.52 0.47
C ASP A 182 -14.89 3.09 0.58
N GLU A 183 -16.15 2.98 1.01
CA GLU A 183 -16.86 1.71 1.20
C GLU A 183 -16.99 0.91 -0.09
N SER A 184 -17.09 1.61 -1.24
CA SER A 184 -17.20 0.96 -2.54
C SER A 184 -15.94 0.19 -2.94
N LEU A 185 -14.81 0.48 -2.28
CA LEU A 185 -13.51 -0.17 -2.49
C LEU A 185 -13.05 -0.95 -1.26
N TRP A 186 -13.98 -1.45 -0.43
CA TRP A 186 -13.65 -2.13 0.83
C TRP A 186 -12.66 -3.29 0.68
N GLU A 187 -12.70 -4.01 -0.45
CA GLU A 187 -11.74 -5.07 -0.79
C GLU A 187 -10.27 -4.61 -0.76
N LEU A 188 -9.99 -3.34 -1.00
CA LEU A 188 -8.62 -2.78 -0.93
C LEU A 188 -8.09 -2.65 0.51
N TYR A 189 -8.98 -2.64 1.49
CA TYR A 189 -8.67 -2.49 2.92
C TYR A 189 -8.77 -3.81 3.68
N GLN A 190 -9.17 -4.89 3.02
CA GLN A 190 -9.21 -6.22 3.63
C GLN A 190 -7.79 -6.70 3.91
N PHE A 191 -7.60 -7.18 5.14
CA PHE A 191 -6.32 -7.63 5.64
C PHE A 191 -6.30 -9.16 5.68
N ASP A 192 -5.46 -9.75 4.83
CA ASP A 192 -5.28 -11.19 4.75
C ASP A 192 -3.84 -11.63 5.11
N ARG A 193 -3.64 -12.94 5.12
CA ARG A 193 -2.36 -13.59 5.45
C ARG A 193 -1.24 -13.28 4.44
N GLN A 194 -1.55 -13.13 3.16
CA GLN A 194 -0.54 -12.89 2.13
C GLN A 194 -0.01 -11.46 2.22
N VAL A 195 -0.91 -10.51 2.44
CA VAL A 195 -0.58 -9.11 2.74
C VAL A 195 0.32 -9.03 3.97
N LEU A 196 0.01 -9.76 5.04
CA LEU A 196 0.85 -9.89 6.24
C LEU A 196 2.28 -10.38 5.98
N LEU A 197 2.43 -11.47 5.22
CA LEU A 197 3.75 -12.05 4.91
C LEU A 197 4.59 -11.10 4.06
N GLN A 198 3.96 -10.43 3.09
CA GLN A 198 4.64 -9.42 2.28
C GLN A 198 5.04 -8.21 3.13
N MET A 199 4.17 -7.75 4.04
CA MET A 199 4.50 -6.68 4.98
C MET A 199 5.70 -7.05 5.87
N PHE A 200 5.81 -8.30 6.33
CA PHE A 200 6.97 -8.77 7.08
C PHE A 200 8.28 -8.64 6.28
N ILE A 201 8.29 -9.11 5.04
CA ILE A 201 9.48 -9.09 4.20
C ILE A 201 9.85 -7.66 3.80
N ILE A 202 8.86 -6.83 3.48
CA ILE A 202 9.07 -5.41 3.19
C ILE A 202 9.69 -4.69 4.41
N ARG A 203 9.29 -5.04 5.63
CA ARG A 203 9.89 -4.51 6.86
C ARG A 203 11.33 -4.97 7.05
N GLN A 204 11.67 -6.23 6.74
CA GLN A 204 13.06 -6.70 6.79
C GLN A 204 13.96 -5.98 5.78
N LEU A 205 13.40 -5.57 4.64
CA LEU A 205 14.06 -4.77 3.62
C LEU A 205 13.99 -3.25 3.90
N ALA A 206 13.82 -2.84 5.16
CA ALA A 206 13.72 -1.43 5.54
C ALA A 206 14.86 -0.58 4.98
N ASN A 207 14.51 0.60 4.48
CA ASN A 207 15.43 1.57 3.86
C ASN A 207 16.11 1.07 2.57
N LYS A 208 15.72 -0.10 2.05
CA LYS A 208 16.11 -0.61 0.73
C LYS A 208 14.91 -0.51 -0.23
N GLY A 209 14.44 0.70 -0.51
CA GLY A 209 13.22 0.93 -1.31
C GLY A 209 13.20 0.21 -2.67
N THR A 210 14.35 0.09 -3.34
CA THR A 210 14.45 -0.69 -4.59
C THR A 210 14.29 -2.19 -4.37
N ALA A 211 14.88 -2.74 -3.31
CA ALA A 211 14.73 -4.16 -2.98
C ALA A 211 13.29 -4.48 -2.58
N GLN A 212 12.64 -3.61 -1.81
CA GLN A 212 11.22 -3.74 -1.48
C GLN A 212 10.35 -3.75 -2.74
N ALA A 213 10.60 -2.83 -3.68
CA ALA A 213 9.80 -2.73 -4.90
C ALA A 213 10.05 -3.93 -5.82
N LEU A 214 11.31 -4.40 -5.90
CA LEU A 214 11.68 -5.57 -6.68
C LEU A 214 11.07 -6.85 -6.09
N TYR A 215 11.16 -7.04 -4.78
CA TYR A 215 10.52 -8.16 -4.07
C TYR A 215 9.03 -8.21 -4.36
N THR A 216 8.34 -7.08 -4.15
CA THR A 216 6.89 -7.02 -4.35
C THR A 216 6.50 -7.27 -5.80
N PHE A 217 7.33 -6.82 -6.75
CA PHE A 217 7.14 -7.15 -8.16
C PHE A 217 7.38 -8.63 -8.45
N ILE A 218 8.40 -9.27 -7.89
CA ILE A 218 8.67 -10.69 -8.14
C ILE A 218 7.57 -11.57 -7.55
N GLU A 219 7.17 -11.31 -6.31
CA GLU A 219 6.04 -11.99 -5.65
C GLU A 219 4.72 -11.82 -6.41
N SER A 220 4.59 -10.73 -7.14
CA SER A 220 3.41 -10.45 -7.93
C SER A 220 3.27 -11.26 -9.22
N LEU A 221 4.36 -11.91 -9.65
CA LEU A 221 4.40 -12.65 -10.90
C LEU A 221 3.59 -13.96 -10.80
N PRO A 222 2.96 -14.41 -11.90
CA PRO A 222 2.34 -15.73 -11.93
C PRO A 222 3.39 -16.83 -11.78
N GLU A 223 2.97 -18.06 -11.41
CA GLU A 223 3.87 -19.22 -11.20
C GLU A 223 4.83 -19.49 -12.37
N ARG A 224 4.44 -19.12 -13.60
CA ARG A 224 5.26 -19.25 -14.81
C ARG A 224 5.32 -17.91 -15.54
N PRO A 225 6.13 -16.95 -15.05
CA PRO A 225 6.21 -15.66 -15.69
C PRO A 225 7.04 -15.74 -16.97
N ILE A 226 6.73 -14.86 -17.92
CA ILE A 226 7.65 -14.54 -19.02
C ILE A 226 9.01 -14.16 -18.41
N PRO A 227 10.15 -14.61 -18.98
CA PRO A 227 11.47 -14.32 -18.45
C PRO A 227 11.65 -12.86 -18.03
N LEU A 228 12.20 -12.68 -16.83
CA LEU A 228 12.35 -11.37 -16.23
C LEU A 228 13.61 -10.67 -16.78
N SER A 229 13.42 -9.81 -17.77
CA SER A 229 14.52 -8.99 -18.32
C SER A 229 14.76 -7.73 -17.48
N PHE A 230 16.00 -7.22 -17.51
CA PHE A 230 16.32 -5.92 -16.90
C PHE A 230 15.44 -4.79 -17.44
N ALA A 231 15.07 -4.83 -18.73
CA ALA A 231 14.16 -3.84 -19.32
C ALA A 231 12.78 -3.87 -18.63
N ARG A 232 12.25 -5.07 -18.33
CA ARG A 232 10.98 -5.23 -17.63
C ARG A 232 11.05 -4.74 -16.19
N ILE A 233 12.14 -5.06 -15.47
CA ILE A 233 12.38 -4.57 -14.11
C ILE A 233 12.48 -3.05 -14.08
N LYS A 234 13.25 -2.44 -14.99
CA LYS A 234 13.41 -0.98 -15.08
C LYS A 234 12.10 -0.25 -15.30
N ARG A 235 11.30 -0.75 -16.25
CA ARG A 235 9.96 -0.21 -16.55
C ARG A 235 9.09 -0.27 -15.31
N ARG A 236 9.10 -1.42 -14.62
CA ARG A 236 8.30 -1.62 -13.42
C ARG A 236 8.70 -0.68 -12.28
N LEU A 237 10.01 -0.52 -12.05
CA LEU A 237 10.54 0.34 -11.00
C LEU A 237 10.50 1.83 -11.37
N MET A 238 10.07 2.16 -12.59
CA MET A 238 10.05 3.52 -13.16
C MET A 238 11.36 4.27 -12.86
N LEU A 239 12.49 3.60 -13.11
CA LEU A 239 13.81 4.21 -12.93
C LEU A 239 14.05 5.18 -14.08
N THR A 240 14.46 6.41 -13.75
CA THR A 240 14.72 7.49 -14.72
C THR A 240 16.20 7.83 -14.86
N SER A 241 17.09 7.19 -14.08
CA SER A 241 18.53 7.42 -14.15
C SER A 241 19.17 6.79 -15.40
N PRO A 242 20.43 7.11 -15.76
CA PRO A 242 21.09 6.47 -16.89
C PRO A 242 21.17 4.94 -16.77
N ASN A 243 21.08 4.22 -17.89
CA ASN A 243 20.97 2.76 -17.95
C ASN A 243 22.00 2.00 -17.08
N ASN A 244 23.27 2.44 -17.08
CA ASN A 244 24.32 1.82 -16.28
C ASN A 244 24.08 1.97 -14.77
N GLN A 245 23.54 3.12 -14.35
CA GLN A 245 23.18 3.35 -12.94
C GLN A 245 21.95 2.54 -12.55
N GLN A 246 20.95 2.44 -13.43
CA GLN A 246 19.78 1.59 -13.20
C GLN A 246 20.19 0.12 -13.00
N ASN A 247 21.07 -0.42 -13.86
CA ASN A 247 21.56 -1.79 -13.72
C ASN A 247 22.28 -2.01 -12.38
N ARG A 248 23.15 -1.08 -11.98
CA ARG A 248 23.84 -1.15 -10.67
C ARG A 248 22.87 -1.13 -9.50
N VAL A 249 21.85 -0.28 -9.55
CA VAL A 249 20.81 -0.19 -8.51
C VAL A 249 19.99 -1.48 -8.42
N ILE A 250 19.67 -2.10 -9.56
CA ILE A 250 18.96 -3.39 -9.62
C ILE A 250 19.84 -4.50 -9.04
N ASN A 251 21.11 -4.62 -9.46
CA ASN A 251 22.01 -5.64 -8.93
C ASN A 251 22.18 -5.53 -7.41
N LYS A 252 22.40 -4.32 -6.90
CA LYS A 252 22.49 -4.06 -5.46
C LYS A 252 21.20 -4.39 -4.69
N ALA A 253 20.05 -4.40 -5.37
CA ALA A 253 18.78 -4.75 -4.75
C ALA A 253 18.53 -6.27 -4.75
N ILE A 254 19.24 -7.02 -5.60
CA ILE A 254 19.23 -8.49 -5.65
C ILE A 254 20.19 -9.06 -4.59
N ASP A 255 21.36 -8.41 -4.40
CA ASP A 255 22.35 -8.74 -3.37
C ASP A 255 21.85 -8.48 -1.93
#